data_AF-A0A9D7IDQ3-F1
#
_entry.id   AF-A0A9D7IDQ3-F1
#
_cell.length_a   1.000
_cell.length_b   1.000
_cell.length_c   1.000
_cell.angle_alpha   90.00
_cell.angle_beta   90.00
_cell.angle_gamma   90.00
#
_symmetry.space_group_name_H-M   'P 1'
#
loop_
_entity.id
_entity.type
_entity.pdbx_description
1 polymer ?
#
loop_
_entity_poly.entity_id
_entity_poly.type
_entity_poly.pdbx_seq_one_letter_code
_entity_poly.pdbx_strand_id
1 'polypeptide(L)'
;MTLKERITEDMKSAMRAGETGKRDAIRLLLAAIKQKEVDERIALDDTAVFAVIDKMLKQRRDSITQYEAAGRQDLADAEKFEAEL
;
A
#
# COMPACT_ATOMS: atom_id res chain seq x y z
N MET A 1 -15.77 -7.67 -10.27
CA MET A 1 -15.02 -6.60 -9.61
C MET A 1 -13.59 -7.07 -9.49
N THR A 2 -12.67 -6.40 -10.18
CA THR A 2 -11.23 -6.68 -10.11
C THR A 2 -10.67 -6.29 -8.74
N LEU A 3 -9.49 -6.79 -8.40
CA LEU A 3 -8.81 -6.41 -7.16
C LEU A 3 -8.55 -4.90 -7.10
N LYS A 4 -8.17 -4.29 -8.23
CA LYS A 4 -7.97 -2.83 -8.33
C LYS A 4 -9.24 -2.04 -8.07
N GLU A 5 -10.39 -2.50 -8.59
CA GLU A 5 -11.70 -1.89 -8.32
C GLU A 5 -12.03 -1.99 -6.83
N ARG A 6 -11.73 -3.13 -6.18
CA ARG A 6 -11.89 -3.30 -4.73
C ARG A 6 -11.07 -2.33 -3.91
N ILE A 7 -9.79 -2.22 -4.20
CA ILE A 7 -8.90 -1.27 -3.53
C ILE A 7 -9.42 0.17 -3.72
N THR A 8 -9.98 0.49 -4.88
CA THR A 8 -10.56 1.82 -5.15
C THR A 8 -11.82 2.08 -4.33
N GLU A 9 -12.70 1.08 -4.14
CA GLU A 9 -13.88 1.23 -3.29
C GLU A 9 -13.52 1.28 -1.79
N ASP A 10 -12.50 0.52 -1.36
CA ASP A 10 -11.98 0.58 0.00
C ASP A 10 -11.40 1.97 0.31
N MET A 11 -10.73 2.61 -0.66
CA MET A 11 -10.26 4.00 -0.56
C MET A 11 -11.41 4.98 -0.34
N LYS A 12 -12.49 4.86 -1.12
CA LYS A 12 -13.68 5.72 -0.97
C LYS A 12 -14.35 5.49 0.38
N SER A 13 -14.38 4.24 0.85
CA SER A 13 -14.95 3.88 2.15
C SER A 13 -14.13 4.49 3.29
N ALA A 14 -12.80 4.38 3.24
CA ALA A 14 -11.89 5.03 4.21
C ALA A 14 -12.04 6.57 4.21
N MET A 15 -12.26 7.18 3.04
CA MET A 15 -12.56 8.61 2.95
C MET A 15 -13.87 8.99 3.66
N ARG A 16 -14.93 8.20 3.47
CA ARG A 16 -16.24 8.44 4.11
C ARG A 16 -16.19 8.21 5.63
N ALA A 17 -15.41 7.23 6.07
CA ALA A 17 -15.23 6.89 7.47
C ALA A 17 -14.25 7.83 8.21
N GLY A 18 -13.53 8.71 7.50
CA GLY A 18 -12.52 9.59 8.10
C GLY A 18 -11.25 8.85 8.54
N GLU A 19 -11.00 7.64 8.04
CA GLU A 19 -9.86 6.79 8.38
C GLU A 19 -8.61 7.26 7.63
N THR A 20 -8.00 8.36 8.08
CA THR A 20 -6.88 9.03 7.38
C THR A 20 -5.69 8.11 7.12
N GLY A 21 -5.26 7.33 8.12
CA GLY A 21 -4.14 6.38 7.97
C GLY A 21 -4.41 5.33 6.89
N LYS A 22 -5.59 4.69 6.94
CA LYS A 22 -6.01 3.70 5.92
C LYS A 22 -6.14 4.33 4.53
N ARG A 23 -6.78 5.50 4.44
CA ARG A 23 -6.94 6.24 3.19
C ARG A 23 -5.59 6.52 2.53
N ASP A 24 -4.60 6.96 3.30
CA ASP A 24 -3.30 7.35 2.77
C ASP A 24 -2.48 6.11 2.37
N ALA A 25 -2.52 5.03 3.15
CA ALA A 25 -1.94 3.74 2.78
C ALA A 25 -2.52 3.20 1.45
N ILE A 26 -3.85 3.22 1.29
CA ILE A 26 -4.50 2.76 0.06
C ILE A 26 -4.14 3.65 -1.13
N ARG A 27 -3.98 4.97 -0.94
CA ARG A 27 -3.55 5.88 -2.01
C ARG A 27 -2.15 5.58 -2.49
N LEU A 28 -1.22 5.27 -1.59
CA LEU A 28 0.14 4.86 -1.94
C LEU A 28 0.12 3.56 -2.76
N LEU A 29 -0.71 2.58 -2.37
CA LEU A 29 -0.88 1.35 -3.15
C LEU A 29 -1.45 1.61 -4.55
N LEU A 30 -2.50 2.42 -4.66
CA LEU A 30 -3.09 2.79 -5.95
C LEU A 30 -2.10 3.55 -6.84
N ALA A 31 -1.26 4.41 -6.25
CA ALA A 31 -0.21 5.11 -6.97
C ALA A 31 0.86 4.13 -7.49
N ALA A 32 1.29 3.15 -6.68
CA ALA A 32 2.26 2.14 -7.10
C ALA A 32 1.71 1.25 -8.23
N ILE A 33 0.43 0.84 -8.16
CA ILE A 33 -0.26 0.13 -9.23
C ILE A 33 -0.26 0.99 -10.50
N LYS A 34 -0.67 2.26 -10.39
CA LYS A 34 -0.76 3.18 -11.52
C LYS A 34 0.60 3.45 -12.16
N GLN A 35 1.64 3.60 -11.35
CA GLN A 35 3.02 3.78 -11.81
C GLN A 35 3.44 2.61 -12.69
N LYS A 36 3.21 1.37 -12.24
CA LYS A 36 3.54 0.17 -13.01
C LYS A 36 2.77 0.09 -14.34
N GLU A 37 1.47 0.42 -14.34
CA GLU A 37 0.68 0.49 -15.56
C GLU A 37 1.23 1.51 -16.57
N VAL A 38 1.69 2.67 -16.08
CA VAL A 38 2.25 3.73 -16.93
C VAL A 38 3.61 3.32 -17.48
N ASP A 39 4.48 2.77 -16.64
CA ASP A 39 5.84 2.36 -17.01
C ASP A 39 5.81 1.22 -18.04
N GLU A 40 4.95 0.23 -17.82
CA GLU A 40 4.84 -0.95 -18.70
C GLU A 40 3.82 -0.76 -19.83
N ARG A 41 3.05 0.33 -19.82
CA ARG A 41 1.97 0.65 -20.77
C ARG A 41 0.93 -0.48 -20.90
N ILE A 42 0.60 -1.09 -19.77
CA ILE A 42 -0.40 -2.16 -19.67
C ILE A 42 -1.47 -1.82 -18.63
N ALA A 43 -2.60 -2.52 -18.68
CA ALA A 43 -3.49 -2.65 -17.53
C ALA A 43 -3.04 -3.85 -16.70
N LEU A 44 -2.93 -3.70 -15.38
CA LEU A 44 -2.60 -4.83 -14.52
C LEU A 44 -3.82 -5.73 -14.34
N ASP A 45 -3.59 -7.03 -14.45
CA ASP A 45 -4.52 -8.04 -13.95
C ASP A 45 -4.36 -8.22 -12.43
N ASP A 46 -5.23 -9.01 -11.83
CA ASP A 46 -5.22 -9.23 -10.38
C ASP A 46 -3.89 -9.85 -9.91
N THR A 47 -3.27 -10.73 -10.71
CA THR A 47 -1.97 -11.34 -10.41
C THR A 47 -0.87 -10.28 -10.31
N ALA A 48 -0.81 -9.36 -11.28
CA ALA A 48 0.18 -8.29 -11.28
C ALA A 48 -0.09 -7.26 -10.17
N VAL A 49 -1.36 -7.02 -9.80
CA VAL A 49 -1.71 -6.21 -8.62
C VAL A 49 -1.22 -6.88 -7.34
N PHE A 50 -1.42 -8.19 -7.17
CA PHE A 50 -0.87 -8.94 -6.04
C PHE A 50 0.65 -8.82 -5.94
N ALA A 51 1.35 -8.90 -7.07
CA ALA A 51 2.80 -8.73 -7.09
C ALA A 51 3.24 -7.32 -6.63
N VAL A 52 2.46 -6.28 -6.93
CA VAL A 52 2.73 -4.92 -6.41
C VAL A 52 2.51 -4.87 -4.90
N ILE A 53 1.45 -5.47 -4.39
CA ILE A 53 1.16 -5.54 -2.94
C ILE A 53 2.29 -6.27 -2.20
N ASP A 54 2.70 -7.44 -2.68
CA ASP A 54 3.77 -8.23 -2.05
C ASP A 54 5.09 -7.47 -2.02
N LYS A 55 5.44 -6.79 -3.12
CA LYS A 55 6.61 -5.92 -3.17
C LYS A 55 6.55 -4.81 -2.12
N MET A 56 5.41 -4.13 -1.99
CA MET A 56 5.23 -3.07 -1.00
C MET A 56 5.32 -3.61 0.43
N LEU A 57 4.67 -4.74 0.73
CA LEU A 57 4.76 -5.39 2.04
C LEU A 57 6.20 -5.76 2.41
N LYS A 58 6.98 -6.25 1.44
CA LYS A 58 8.40 -6.53 1.65
C LYS A 58 9.18 -5.26 1.99
N GLN A 59 8.96 -4.18 1.24
CA GLN A 59 9.60 -2.88 1.52
C GLN A 59 9.27 -2.38 2.93
N ARG A 60 8.02 -2.52 3.38
CA ARG A 60 7.63 -2.14 4.75
C ARG A 60 8.35 -2.97 5.81
N ARG A 61 8.43 -4.29 5.64
CA ARG A 61 9.14 -5.19 6.57
C ARG A 61 10.63 -4.84 6.68
N ASP A 62 11.24 -4.51 5.54
CA ASP A 62 12.63 -4.07 5.50
C ASP A 62 12.78 -2.71 6.23
N SER A 63 11.89 -1.74 5.98
CA SER A 63 11.86 -0.45 6.67
C SER A 63 11.64 -0.58 8.18
N ILE A 64 10.72 -1.43 8.63
CA ILE A 64 10.45 -1.70 10.06
C ILE A 64 11.75 -2.13 10.74
N THR A 65 12.44 -3.11 10.16
CA THR A 65 13.70 -3.63 10.71
C THR A 65 14.75 -2.53 10.82
N GLN A 66 14.87 -1.68 9.79
CA GLN A 66 15.83 -0.57 9.77
C GLN A 66 15.50 0.52 10.79
N TYR A 67 14.22 0.89 10.93
CA TYR A 67 13.78 1.90 11.88
C TYR A 67 13.92 1.42 13.33
N GLU A 68 13.59 0.16 13.62
CA GLU A 68 13.82 -0.45 14.94
C GLU A 68 15.31 -0.47 15.29
N ALA A 69 16.17 -0.89 14.35
CA ALA A 69 17.62 -0.89 14.56
C ALA A 69 18.19 0.52 14.79
N ALA A 70 17.56 1.55 14.24
CA ALA A 70 17.94 2.95 14.40
C ALA A 70 17.27 3.64 15.61
N GLY A 71 16.47 2.93 16.41
CA GLY A 71 15.73 3.50 17.54
C GLY A 71 14.60 4.48 17.15
N ARG A 72 14.14 4.43 15.89
CA ARG A 72 13.07 5.27 15.33
C ARG A 72 11.71 4.58 15.44
N GLN A 73 11.25 4.36 16.67
CA GLN A 73 10.01 3.63 16.94
C GLN A 73 8.78 4.30 16.29
N ASP A 74 8.76 5.63 16.21
CA ASP A 74 7.73 6.41 15.53
C ASP A 74 7.52 5.99 14.07
N LEU A 75 8.63 5.75 13.35
CA LEU A 75 8.59 5.34 11.96
C LEU A 75 8.31 3.83 11.81
N ALA A 76 8.85 3.02 12.72
CA ALA A 76 8.57 1.57 12.73
C ALA A 76 7.08 1.27 12.95
N ASP A 77 6.44 1.99 13.89
CA ASP A 77 5.02 1.80 14.20
C ASP A 77 4.12 2.25 13.03
N ALA A 78 4.50 3.31 12.31
CA ALA A 78 3.81 3.74 11.10
C ALA A 78 3.86 2.65 10.01
N GLU A 79 5.04 2.06 9.76
CA GLU A 79 5.18 0.98 8.77
C GLU A 79 4.45 -0.29 9.17
N LYS A 80 4.44 -0.64 10.47
CA LYS A 80 3.67 -1.77 11.00
C LYS A 80 2.17 -1.58 10.79
N PHE A 81 1.65 -0.41 11.12
CA PHE A 81 0.26 -0.06 10.88
C PHE A 81 -0.13 -0.29 9.42
N GLU A 82 0.69 0.17 8.48
CA GLU A 82 0.40 -0.01 7.05
C GLU A 82 0.58 -1.46 6.56
N ALA A 83 1.38 -2.28 7.24
CA ALA A 83 1.58 -3.70 6.91
C ALA A 83 0.46 -4.62 7.41
N GLU A 84 -0.28 -4.20 8.44
CA GLU A 84 -1.39 -4.97 9.06
C GLU A 84 -2.78 -4.63 8.48
N LEU A 85 -2.84 -3.62 7.62
CA LEU A 85 -4.05 -3.05 7.03
C LEU A 85 -4.70 -3.92 5.94
#